data_AF-A0A4R2NXF6-F1
#
_entry.id   AF-A0A4R2NXF6-F1
#
_cell.length_a   1.000
_cell.length_b   1.000
_cell.length_c   1.000
_cell.angle_alpha   90.00
_cell.angle_beta   90.00
_cell.angle_gamma   90.00
#
_symmetry.space_group_name_H-M   'P 1'
#
loop_
_entity.id
_entity.type
_entity.pdbx_description
1 polymer ?
#
loop_
_entity_poly.entity_id
_entity_poly.type
_entity_poly.pdbx_seq_one_letter_code
_entity_poly.pdbx_strand_id
1 'polypeptide(L)'
;MRRHMICVALVLAGTGPAAGQQADPMEMQRCVWRCLNQFGPASNPAYHDCVQRVCVPDRPRWSGGQIRDGSGEYAAVGTADGRFQLYYLCGRAGQSALVLSGLEGPSAVLSLVVDGRPYDLSFEGEGGAHAVGVPPGSPILSAMATGQTLTVRNVAGYTVATFGLDGAGAEISAAQARCR
;
A
#
# COMPACT_ATOMS: atom_id res chain seq x y z
N MET A 1 -40.36 -61.19 23.18
CA MET A 1 -39.53 -60.93 24.38
C MET A 1 -38.97 -59.51 24.30
N ARG A 2 -39.36 -58.64 25.24
CA ARG A 2 -38.75 -57.32 25.47
C ARG A 2 -37.39 -57.50 26.15
N ARG A 3 -36.39 -56.68 25.78
CA ARG A 3 -35.41 -56.08 26.71
C ARG A 3 -34.67 -54.93 26.03
N HIS A 4 -34.39 -53.92 26.84
CA HIS A 4 -34.05 -52.53 26.54
C HIS A 4 -32.52 -52.29 26.34
N MET A 5 -32.18 -50.99 26.17
CA MET A 5 -30.97 -50.30 26.66
C MET A 5 -29.77 -50.31 25.66
N ILE A 6 -29.04 -49.23 25.29
CA ILE A 6 -28.71 -47.90 25.88
C ILE A 6 -28.31 -46.90 24.75
N CYS A 7 -28.52 -45.61 25.03
CA CYS A 7 -28.12 -44.41 24.28
C CYS A 7 -26.60 -44.21 24.08
N VAL A 8 -26.18 -43.63 22.95
CA VAL A 8 -25.08 -42.65 22.91
C VAL A 8 -25.49 -41.51 21.97
N ALA A 9 -25.64 -40.33 22.55
CA ALA A 9 -25.86 -39.08 21.84
C ALA A 9 -24.53 -38.61 21.23
N LEU A 10 -24.47 -38.50 19.91
CA LEU A 10 -23.34 -37.88 19.22
C LEU A 10 -23.61 -36.37 19.12
N VAL A 11 -22.98 -35.61 20.02
CA VAL A 11 -22.88 -34.16 19.95
C VAL A 11 -21.83 -33.83 18.88
N LEU A 12 -22.26 -33.44 17.69
CA LEU A 12 -21.39 -32.83 16.68
C LEU A 12 -21.42 -31.31 16.87
N ALA A 13 -20.22 -30.80 17.13
CA ALA A 13 -19.90 -29.42 17.46
C ALA A 13 -20.47 -28.41 16.47
N GLY A 14 -20.98 -27.31 17.02
CA GLY A 14 -21.54 -26.20 16.28
C GLY A 14 -20.51 -25.58 15.32
N THR A 15 -20.95 -25.39 14.09
CA THR A 15 -20.43 -24.43 13.13
C THR A 15 -20.67 -23.02 13.66
N GLY A 16 -19.72 -22.49 14.42
CA GLY A 16 -19.69 -21.08 14.79
C GLY A 16 -19.36 -20.21 13.57
N PRO A 17 -19.99 -19.03 13.42
CA PRO A 17 -19.77 -18.19 12.26
C PRO A 17 -18.34 -17.63 12.28
N ALA A 18 -17.64 -17.72 11.15
CA ALA A 18 -16.51 -16.85 10.86
C ALA A 18 -17.07 -15.43 10.72
N ALA A 19 -17.17 -14.70 11.84
CA ALA A 19 -17.39 -13.28 11.81
C ALA A 19 -16.15 -12.65 11.17
N GLY A 20 -16.29 -12.20 9.92
CA GLY A 20 -15.32 -11.30 9.31
C GLY A 20 -15.09 -10.14 10.28
N GLN A 21 -13.85 -9.98 10.72
CA GLN A 21 -13.46 -8.97 11.70
C GLN A 21 -13.58 -7.59 11.06
N GLN A 22 -14.79 -7.04 11.03
CA GLN A 22 -14.98 -5.60 10.90
C GLN A 22 -14.45 -5.01 12.20
N ALA A 23 -13.39 -4.18 12.11
CA ALA A 23 -12.78 -3.55 13.26
C ALA A 23 -13.85 -2.94 14.18
N ASP A 24 -13.83 -3.29 15.48
CA ASP A 24 -14.81 -2.80 16.46
C ASP A 24 -14.77 -1.26 16.45
N PRO A 25 -15.87 -0.57 16.11
CA PRO A 25 -15.92 0.88 16.09
C PRO A 25 -15.45 1.52 17.41
N MET A 26 -15.64 0.83 18.54
CA MET A 26 -15.18 1.29 19.85
C MET A 26 -13.66 1.14 20.04
N GLU A 27 -13.01 0.16 19.41
CA GLU A 27 -11.54 0.05 19.40
C GLU A 27 -10.90 1.20 18.63
N MET A 28 -11.47 1.56 17.48
CA MET A 28 -11.03 2.70 16.69
C MET A 28 -11.12 4.00 17.52
N GLN A 29 -12.26 4.24 18.18
CA GLN A 29 -12.45 5.39 19.06
C GLN A 29 -11.44 5.43 20.21
N ARG A 30 -11.19 4.29 20.87
CA ARG A 30 -10.16 4.18 21.92
C ARG A 30 -8.77 4.54 21.40
N CYS A 31 -8.42 4.11 20.19
CA CYS A 31 -7.15 4.48 19.57
C CYS A 31 -7.06 5.99 19.29
N VAL A 32 -8.11 6.57 18.69
CA VAL A 32 -8.17 8.00 18.38
C VAL A 32 -8.03 8.84 19.65
N TRP A 33 -8.70 8.46 20.74
CA TRP A 33 -8.57 9.13 22.03
C TRP A 33 -7.17 9.02 22.63
N ARG A 34 -6.49 7.87 22.47
CA ARG A 34 -5.09 7.75 22.88
C ARG A 34 -4.19 8.73 22.11
N CYS A 35 -4.37 8.85 20.80
CA CYS A 35 -3.65 9.84 20.00
C CYS A 35 -3.99 11.29 20.42
N LEU A 36 -5.26 11.58 20.69
CA LEU A 36 -5.71 12.89 21.14
C LEU A 36 -5.13 13.26 22.52
N ASN A 37 -5.05 12.30 23.43
CA ASN A 37 -4.45 12.51 24.75
C ASN A 37 -2.94 12.81 24.66
N GLN A 38 -2.23 12.14 23.75
CA GLN A 38 -0.78 12.30 23.59
C GLN A 38 -0.39 13.55 22.77
N PHE A 39 -1.11 13.85 21.69
CA PHE A 39 -0.73 14.86 20.69
C PHE A 39 -1.77 15.96 20.52
N GLY A 40 -2.81 16.00 21.36
CA GLY A 40 -3.87 16.99 21.26
C GLY A 40 -3.37 18.44 21.32
N PRO A 41 -4.18 19.41 20.86
CA PRO A 41 -5.57 19.29 20.42
C PRO A 41 -5.72 18.64 19.03
N ALA A 42 -6.95 18.34 18.61
CA ALA A 42 -7.23 17.70 17.32
C ALA A 42 -6.78 18.51 16.09
N SER A 43 -6.44 19.79 16.26
CA SER A 43 -5.86 20.64 15.22
C SER A 43 -4.34 20.48 15.07
N ASN A 44 -3.68 19.69 15.93
CA ASN A 44 -2.25 19.44 15.85
C ASN A 44 -1.93 18.44 14.72
N PRO A 45 -1.03 18.76 13.77
CA PRO A 45 -0.60 17.81 12.74
C PRO A 45 -0.09 16.48 13.32
N ALA A 46 0.60 16.50 14.46
CA ALA A 46 1.10 15.27 15.10
C ALA A 46 -0.04 14.34 15.58
N TYR A 47 -1.20 14.88 15.94
CA TYR A 47 -2.39 14.08 16.26
C TYR A 47 -2.90 13.35 15.03
N HIS A 48 -3.01 14.03 13.88
CA HIS A 48 -3.44 13.42 12.63
C HIS A 48 -2.47 12.32 12.18
N ASP A 49 -1.17 12.57 12.28
CA ASP A 49 -0.14 11.57 12.00
C ASP A 49 -0.24 10.34 12.91
N CYS A 50 -0.56 10.54 14.20
CA CYS A 50 -0.79 9.42 15.12
C CYS A 50 -2.02 8.60 14.71
N VAL A 51 -3.15 9.26 14.45
CA VAL A 51 -4.40 8.59 14.08
C VAL A 51 -4.22 7.80 12.80
N GLN A 52 -3.64 8.41 11.77
CA GLN A 52 -3.36 7.74 10.51
C GLN A 52 -2.44 6.55 10.73
N ARG A 53 -1.36 6.70 11.51
CA ARG A 53 -0.37 5.63 11.67
C ARG A 53 -0.84 4.45 12.50
N VAL A 54 -1.59 4.72 13.57
CA VAL A 54 -1.83 3.74 14.63
C VAL A 54 -3.27 3.24 14.62
N CYS A 55 -4.22 4.06 14.19
CA CYS A 55 -5.63 3.77 14.40
C CYS A 55 -6.33 3.24 13.16
N VAL A 56 -5.88 3.58 11.94
CA VAL A 56 -6.51 3.06 10.73
C VAL A 56 -6.02 1.63 10.47
N PRO A 57 -6.87 0.60 10.63
CA PRO A 57 -6.52 -0.78 10.28
C PRO A 57 -6.42 -0.93 8.75
N ASP A 58 -5.69 -1.96 8.31
CA ASP A 58 -5.64 -2.40 6.90
C ASP A 58 -5.17 -1.38 5.86
N ARG A 59 -4.33 -0.42 6.30
CA ARG A 59 -3.62 0.44 5.36
C ARG A 59 -2.72 -0.40 4.45
N PRO A 60 -2.73 -0.17 3.13
CA PRO A 60 -1.78 -0.81 2.24
C PRO A 60 -0.36 -0.57 2.73
N ARG A 61 0.39 -1.65 2.88
CA ARG A 61 1.79 -1.61 3.31
C ARG A 61 2.68 -1.86 2.11
N TRP A 62 3.84 -1.22 2.14
CA TRP A 62 4.91 -1.57 1.21
C TRP A 62 5.33 -3.02 1.45
N SER A 63 5.53 -3.74 0.36
CA SER A 63 6.09 -5.10 0.35
C SER A 63 7.05 -5.25 -0.81
N GLY A 64 8.01 -6.15 -0.67
CA GLY A 64 8.98 -6.42 -1.73
C GLY A 64 9.21 -7.91 -1.93
N GLY A 65 9.83 -8.24 -3.07
CA GLY A 65 10.16 -9.60 -3.42
C GLY A 65 10.73 -9.72 -4.83
N GLN A 66 10.88 -10.96 -5.29
CA GLN A 66 11.36 -11.27 -6.63
C GLN A 66 10.19 -11.23 -7.63
N ILE A 67 10.44 -10.70 -8.83
CA ILE A 67 9.50 -10.82 -9.94
C ILE A 67 9.38 -12.31 -10.31
N ARG A 68 8.17 -12.79 -10.60
CA ARG A 68 7.85 -14.22 -10.75
C ARG A 68 8.71 -14.98 -11.77
N ASP A 69 9.17 -14.30 -12.82
CA ASP A 69 10.04 -14.86 -13.85
C ASP A 69 11.54 -14.79 -13.52
N GLY A 70 11.90 -14.28 -12.34
CA GLY A 70 13.27 -14.11 -11.87
C GLY A 70 14.01 -12.95 -12.52
N SER A 71 13.35 -12.13 -13.34
CA SER A 71 13.98 -11.03 -14.10
C SER A 71 14.49 -9.89 -13.22
N GLY A 72 14.00 -9.79 -11.98
CA GLY A 72 14.34 -8.69 -11.09
C GLY A 72 13.66 -8.76 -9.73
N GLU A 73 13.69 -7.64 -9.04
CA GLU A 73 13.10 -7.44 -7.72
C GLU A 73 12.09 -6.29 -7.78
N TYR A 74 11.19 -6.26 -6.81
CA TYR A 74 10.22 -5.20 -6.67
C TYR A 74 10.07 -4.71 -5.23
N ALA A 75 9.56 -3.49 -5.12
CA ALA A 75 8.92 -2.93 -3.94
C ALA A 75 7.58 -2.32 -4.39
N ALA A 76 6.47 -2.61 -3.71
CA ALA A 76 5.14 -2.26 -4.18
C ALA A 76 4.18 -1.85 -3.06
N VAL A 77 3.20 -1.03 -3.40
CA VAL A 77 2.10 -0.62 -2.52
C VAL A 77 0.82 -0.41 -3.33
N GLY A 78 -0.33 -0.75 -2.77
CA GLY A 78 -1.65 -0.51 -3.35
C GLY A 78 -2.33 0.75 -2.81
N THR A 79 -3.40 1.19 -3.45
CA THR A 79 -4.38 2.11 -2.83
C THR A 79 -5.29 1.36 -1.86
N ALA A 80 -5.91 2.09 -0.92
CA ALA A 80 -6.77 1.48 0.10
C ALA A 80 -8.01 0.78 -0.49
N ASP A 81 -8.49 1.23 -1.65
CA ASP A 81 -9.58 0.61 -2.40
C ASP A 81 -9.12 -0.55 -3.31
N GLY A 82 -7.81 -0.83 -3.35
CA GLY A 82 -7.21 -1.89 -4.19
C GLY A 82 -7.25 -1.61 -5.69
N ARG A 83 -7.69 -0.41 -6.12
CA ARG A 83 -7.87 -0.08 -7.53
C ARG A 83 -6.57 0.15 -8.27
N PHE A 84 -5.57 0.73 -7.60
CA PHE A 84 -4.29 1.07 -8.20
C PHE A 84 -3.15 0.44 -7.42
N GLN A 85 -2.07 0.13 -8.13
CA GLN A 85 -0.85 -0.37 -7.53
C GLN A 85 0.36 0.34 -8.10
N LEU A 86 1.26 0.74 -7.22
CA LEU A 86 2.55 1.32 -7.56
C LEU A 86 3.64 0.30 -7.29
N TYR A 87 4.52 0.13 -8.26
CA TYR A 87 5.71 -0.71 -8.15
C TYR A 87 6.94 0.13 -8.44
N TYR A 88 7.99 -0.06 -7.65
CA TYR A 88 9.37 0.11 -8.07
C TYR A 88 9.89 -1.26 -8.51
N LEU A 89 10.39 -1.36 -9.74
CA LEU A 89 11.01 -2.56 -10.28
C LEU A 89 12.50 -2.29 -10.54
N CYS A 90 13.35 -3.27 -10.30
CA CYS A 90 14.75 -3.22 -10.74
C CYS A 90 15.24 -4.58 -11.25
N GLY A 91 16.19 -4.55 -12.18
CA GLY A 91 16.85 -5.73 -12.74
C GLY A 91 18.37 -5.65 -12.64
N ARG A 92 19.04 -6.79 -12.88
CA ARG A 92 20.50 -6.95 -12.71
C ARG A 92 21.36 -6.13 -13.67
N ALA A 93 20.79 -5.67 -14.79
CA ALA A 93 21.51 -4.82 -15.73
C ALA A 93 21.33 -3.31 -15.43
N GLY A 94 20.92 -2.98 -14.20
CA GLY A 94 20.83 -1.61 -13.71
C GLY A 94 19.59 -0.86 -14.20
N GLN A 95 18.68 -1.53 -14.93
CA GLN A 95 17.39 -0.95 -15.27
C GLN A 95 16.50 -0.88 -14.04
N SER A 96 15.80 0.23 -13.87
CA SER A 96 14.71 0.33 -12.92
C SER A 96 13.60 1.24 -13.42
N ALA A 97 12.39 0.97 -12.97
CA ALA A 97 11.19 1.65 -13.41
C ALA A 97 10.20 1.85 -12.25
N LEU A 98 9.39 2.89 -12.36
CA LEU A 98 8.13 3.00 -11.63
C LEU A 98 7.03 2.50 -12.56
N VAL A 99 6.18 1.64 -12.04
CA VAL A 99 5.02 1.11 -12.76
C VAL A 99 3.76 1.41 -11.96
N LEU A 100 2.80 2.05 -12.60
CA LEU A 100 1.45 2.27 -12.09
C LEU A 100 0.49 1.32 -12.80
N SER A 101 -0.15 0.42 -12.06
CA SER A 101 -1.17 -0.51 -12.58
C SER A 101 -2.57 -0.06 -12.21
N GLY A 102 -3.55 -0.43 -13.03
CA GLY A 102 -4.97 -0.07 -12.85
C GLY A 102 -5.36 1.27 -13.51
N LEU A 103 -4.40 1.91 -14.19
CA LEU A 103 -4.66 3.05 -15.06
C LEU A 103 -4.97 2.56 -16.46
N GLU A 104 -6.10 3.01 -16.99
CA GLU A 104 -6.49 2.77 -18.37
C GLU A 104 -6.17 3.98 -19.24
N GLY A 105 -5.88 3.73 -20.52
CA GLY A 105 -5.62 4.77 -21.50
C GLY A 105 -4.20 4.76 -22.07
N PRO A 106 -3.89 5.68 -22.98
CA PRO A 106 -2.61 5.73 -23.67
C PRO A 106 -1.47 6.21 -22.75
N SER A 107 -0.25 6.22 -23.28
CA SER A 107 0.88 6.94 -22.69
C SER A 107 0.51 8.39 -22.36
N ALA A 108 0.93 8.85 -21.19
CA ALA A 108 0.55 10.16 -20.68
C ALA A 108 1.66 10.74 -19.79
N VAL A 109 1.74 12.07 -19.76
CA VAL A 109 2.50 12.77 -18.72
C VAL A 109 1.67 12.75 -17.45
N LEU A 110 2.24 12.20 -16.38
CA LEU A 110 1.65 12.21 -15.05
C LEU A 110 2.60 12.95 -14.10
N SER A 111 2.01 13.74 -13.21
CA SER A 111 2.76 14.39 -12.14
C SER A 111 2.71 13.51 -10.89
N LEU A 112 3.86 13.02 -10.46
CA LEU A 112 4.03 12.39 -9.16
C LEU A 112 4.31 13.48 -8.13
N VAL A 113 3.40 13.69 -7.19
CA VAL A 113 3.51 14.73 -6.17
C VAL A 113 3.81 14.09 -4.83
N VAL A 114 5.06 14.20 -4.37
CA VAL A 114 5.49 13.71 -3.04
C VAL A 114 5.44 14.86 -2.05
N ASP A 115 4.57 14.76 -1.05
CA ASP A 115 4.39 15.78 0.01
C ASP A 115 4.28 17.22 -0.56
N GLY A 116 3.55 17.37 -1.67
CA GLY A 116 3.32 18.64 -2.35
C GLY A 116 4.39 19.04 -3.38
N ARG A 117 5.51 18.32 -3.47
CA ARG A 117 6.56 18.55 -4.48
C ARG A 117 6.29 17.75 -5.77
N PRO A 118 6.07 18.40 -6.92
CA PRO A 118 5.77 17.71 -8.17
C PRO A 118 7.02 17.17 -8.87
N TYR A 119 6.84 16.04 -9.56
CA TYR A 119 7.80 15.37 -10.43
C TYR A 119 7.05 14.93 -11.68
N ASP A 120 7.21 15.67 -12.78
CA ASP A 120 6.53 15.37 -14.03
C ASP A 120 7.30 14.28 -14.78
N LEU A 121 6.62 13.16 -15.04
CA LEU A 121 7.20 11.98 -15.66
C LEU A 121 6.34 11.55 -16.86
N SER A 122 6.99 11.22 -17.96
CA SER A 122 6.34 10.66 -19.14
C SER A 122 6.21 9.15 -18.99
N PHE A 123 5.00 8.67 -18.72
CA PHE A 123 4.73 7.25 -18.61
C PHE A 123 4.32 6.67 -19.96
N GLU A 124 4.91 5.54 -20.29
CA GLU A 124 4.52 4.71 -21.43
C GLU A 124 3.41 3.75 -20.97
N GLY A 125 2.25 3.82 -21.62
CA GLY A 125 1.07 3.03 -21.27
C GLY A 125 0.94 1.79 -22.16
N GLU A 126 0.94 0.60 -21.57
CA GLU A 126 0.73 -0.67 -22.25
C GLU A 126 0.01 -1.67 -21.32
N GLY A 127 -1.00 -2.37 -21.83
CA GLY A 127 -1.61 -3.51 -21.12
C GLY A 127 -2.25 -3.20 -19.76
N GLY A 128 -2.72 -1.97 -19.53
CA GLY A 128 -3.32 -1.55 -18.25
C GLY A 128 -2.30 -1.15 -17.17
N ALA A 129 -1.04 -0.96 -17.59
CA ALA A 129 0.01 -0.42 -16.77
C ALA A 129 0.70 0.76 -17.47
N HIS A 130 1.21 1.68 -16.66
CA HIS A 130 1.97 2.84 -17.08
C HIS A 130 3.36 2.74 -16.45
N ALA A 131 4.40 2.68 -17.27
CA ALA A 131 5.78 2.53 -16.82
C ALA A 131 6.63 3.75 -17.16
N VAL A 132 7.57 4.09 -16.30
CA VAL A 132 8.61 5.09 -16.58
C VAL A 132 9.94 4.63 -16.02
N GLY A 133 11.00 4.74 -16.82
CA GLY A 133 12.36 4.47 -16.37
C GLY A 133 12.77 5.49 -15.30
N VAL A 134 13.19 4.99 -14.14
CA VAL A 134 13.75 5.82 -13.06
C VAL A 134 15.07 5.20 -12.62
N PRO A 135 16.23 5.83 -12.89
CA PRO A 135 17.50 5.26 -12.45
C PRO A 135 17.58 5.20 -10.91
N PRO A 136 18.34 4.26 -10.35
CA PRO A 136 18.64 4.25 -8.92
C PRO A 136 19.24 5.58 -8.48
N GLY A 137 18.84 6.08 -7.31
CA GLY A 137 19.28 7.39 -6.80
C GLY A 137 18.59 8.60 -7.45
N SER A 138 17.61 8.40 -8.33
CA SER A 138 16.82 9.52 -8.86
C SER A 138 16.12 10.33 -7.76
N PRO A 139 15.94 11.66 -7.94
CA PRO A 139 15.34 12.52 -6.92
C PRO A 139 13.93 12.09 -6.48
N ILE A 140 13.14 11.48 -7.37
CA ILE A 140 11.81 10.96 -7.04
C ILE A 140 11.88 9.76 -6.11
N LEU A 141 12.82 8.83 -6.33
CA LEU A 141 13.00 7.67 -5.44
C LEU A 141 13.48 8.10 -4.06
N SER A 142 14.39 9.08 -3.99
CA SER A 142 14.80 9.65 -2.70
C SER A 142 13.62 10.31 -1.97
N ALA A 143 12.77 11.04 -2.69
CA ALA A 143 11.59 11.66 -2.09
C ALA A 143 10.57 10.63 -1.62
N MET A 144 10.30 9.60 -2.42
CA MET A 144 9.42 8.49 -2.02
C MET A 144 9.94 7.75 -0.79
N ALA A 145 11.26 7.58 -0.68
CA ALA A 145 11.87 6.86 0.43
C ALA A 145 11.75 7.59 1.78
N THR A 146 11.68 8.92 1.77
CA THR A 146 11.65 9.75 2.99
C THR A 146 10.33 10.47 3.21
N GLY A 147 9.48 10.52 2.20
CA GLY A 147 8.20 11.23 2.23
C GLY A 147 7.11 10.47 2.97
N GLN A 148 5.94 11.09 3.08
CA GLN A 148 4.77 10.54 3.76
C GLN A 148 3.69 10.11 2.77
N THR A 149 3.49 10.90 1.71
CA THR A 149 2.42 10.73 0.75
C THR A 149 2.91 10.92 -0.68
N LEU A 150 2.40 10.09 -1.59
CA LEU A 150 2.57 10.25 -3.02
C LEU A 150 1.20 10.37 -3.67
N THR A 151 0.97 11.46 -4.40
CA THR A 151 -0.24 11.67 -5.19
C THR A 151 0.08 11.62 -6.68
N VAL A 152 -0.68 10.87 -7.46
CA VAL A 152 -0.59 10.86 -8.92
C VAL A 152 -1.61 11.84 -9.47
N ARG A 153 -1.17 12.77 -10.33
CA ARG A 153 -2.05 13.71 -11.03
C ARG A 153 -1.92 13.59 -12.54
N ASN A 154 -3.03 13.75 -13.25
CA ASN A 154 -3.00 13.91 -14.70
C ASN A 154 -2.66 15.35 -15.10
N VAL A 155 -2.48 15.59 -16.40
CA VAL A 155 -2.15 16.92 -16.96
C VAL A 155 -3.19 18.01 -16.68
N ALA A 156 -4.44 17.62 -16.42
CA ALA A 156 -5.52 18.54 -16.04
C ALA A 156 -5.50 18.87 -14.52
N GLY A 157 -4.55 18.31 -13.77
CA GLY A 157 -4.37 18.56 -12.33
C GLY A 157 -5.26 17.71 -11.43
N TYR A 158 -6.09 16.82 -11.98
CA TYR A 158 -6.93 15.94 -11.17
C TYR A 158 -6.10 14.86 -10.50
N THR A 159 -6.37 14.63 -9.22
CA THR A 159 -5.82 13.49 -8.47
C THR A 159 -6.42 12.20 -8.98
N VAL A 160 -5.55 11.28 -9.37
CA VAL A 160 -5.90 9.96 -9.90
C VAL A 160 -5.78 8.89 -8.83
N ALA A 161 -4.69 8.93 -8.05
CA ALA A 161 -4.42 7.98 -6.97
C ALA A 161 -3.59 8.65 -5.87
N THR A 162 -3.69 8.12 -4.64
CA THR A 162 -2.86 8.52 -3.51
C THR A 162 -2.34 7.29 -2.78
N PHE A 163 -1.02 7.25 -2.57
CA PHE A 163 -0.31 6.16 -1.90
C PHE A 163 0.34 6.68 -0.61
N GLY A 164 0.29 5.86 0.44
CA GLY A 164 1.11 6.08 1.64
C GLY A 164 2.56 5.65 1.39
N LEU A 165 3.52 6.42 1.90
CA LEU A 165 4.95 6.14 1.78
C LEU A 165 5.57 5.55 3.06
N ASP A 166 4.76 5.31 4.09
CA ASP A 166 5.17 4.58 5.31
C ASP A 166 5.79 3.22 4.92
N GLY A 167 7.11 3.07 5.13
CA GLY A 167 7.87 1.85 4.81
C GLY A 167 8.48 1.79 3.41
N ALA A 168 8.20 2.76 2.52
CA ALA A 168 8.68 2.78 1.15
C ALA A 168 10.21 2.71 1.05
N GLY A 169 10.92 3.53 1.84
CA GLY A 169 12.37 3.59 1.80
C GLY A 169 13.05 2.26 2.14
N ALA A 170 12.51 1.51 3.10
CA ALA A 170 13.04 0.21 3.49
C ALA A 170 12.88 -0.82 2.36
N GLU A 171 11.67 -0.93 1.79
CA GLU A 171 11.39 -1.91 0.72
C GLU A 171 12.10 -1.56 -0.59
N ILE A 172 12.13 -0.28 -0.99
CA ILE A 172 12.87 0.18 -2.18
C ILE A 172 14.37 -0.12 -2.02
N SER A 173 14.95 0.20 -0.85
CA SER A 173 16.37 -0.08 -0.59
C SER A 173 16.67 -1.58 -0.59
N ALA A 174 15.76 -2.40 -0.03
CA ALA A 174 15.90 -3.85 -0.01
C ALA A 174 15.84 -4.45 -1.41
N ALA A 175 14.93 -3.98 -2.28
CA ALA A 175 14.87 -4.37 -3.68
C ALA A 175 16.16 -3.98 -4.43
N GLN A 176 16.60 -2.73 -4.28
CA GLN A 176 17.84 -2.24 -4.88
C GLN A 176 19.08 -3.03 -4.46
N ALA A 177 19.15 -3.48 -3.21
CA ALA A 177 20.25 -4.29 -2.73
C ALA A 177 20.31 -5.69 -3.39
N ARG A 178 19.15 -6.25 -3.75
CA ARG A 178 19.03 -7.57 -4.40
C ARG A 178 19.16 -7.52 -5.93
N CYS A 179 19.02 -6.34 -6.53
CA CYS A 179 19.22 -6.11 -7.97
C CYS A 179 20.68 -5.90 -8.39
N ARG A 180 21.63 -5.91 -7.45
CA ARG A 180 23.05 -5.70 -7.74
C ARG A 180 23.74 -6.94 -8.30
#